data_AF-A0A843M016-F1
#
_entry.id   AF-A0A843M016-F1
#
_cell.length_a   1.000
_cell.length_b   1.000
_cell.length_c   1.000
_cell.angle_alpha   90.00
_cell.angle_beta   90.00
_cell.angle_gamma   90.00
#
_symmetry.space_group_name_H-M   'P 1'
#
loop_
_entity.id
_entity.type
_entity.pdbx_description
1 polymer ?
#
loop_
_entity_poly.entity_id
_entity_poly.type
_entity_poly.pdbx_seq_one_letter_code
_entity_poly.pdbx_strand_id
1 'polypeptide(L)'
;FNANPDSMAAGCAAVSYLHGHEAVYAKAADAVSRIRKSISLEHAASFASAGSMFKYFFASKAPENYAAAKTADTAAFRKFWEHAMSHGVFLPPSQYETNFLSFAHDKEDVERICEVYACL
;
A
#
# COMPACT_ATOMS: atom_id res chain seq x y z
N PHE A 1 -23.20 8.08 18.13
CA PHE A 1 -22.73 6.81 17.55
C PHE A 1 -21.73 6.05 18.43
N ASN A 2 -21.24 6.61 19.55
CA ASN A 2 -20.44 5.83 20.51
C ASN A 2 -21.23 4.60 20.98
N ALA A 3 -20.58 3.43 20.96
CA ALA A 3 -21.18 2.13 21.29
C ALA A 3 -22.46 1.77 20.51
N ASN A 4 -22.61 2.26 19.27
CA ASN A 4 -23.68 1.79 18.39
C ASN A 4 -23.52 0.27 18.16
N PRO A 5 -24.61 -0.52 18.27
CA PRO A 5 -24.55 -1.98 18.20
C PRO A 5 -23.98 -2.51 16.89
N ASP A 6 -24.23 -1.85 15.75
CA ASP A 6 -23.70 -2.30 14.45
C ASP A 6 -22.18 -2.16 14.39
N SER A 7 -21.65 -1.03 14.86
CA SER A 7 -20.22 -0.77 14.94
C SER A 7 -19.52 -1.74 15.90
N MET A 8 -20.15 -2.02 17.04
CA MET A 8 -19.63 -2.98 18.02
C MET A 8 -19.62 -4.40 17.45
N ALA A 9 -20.71 -4.83 16.82
CA ALA A 9 -20.83 -6.16 16.23
C ALA A 9 -19.80 -6.37 15.10
N ALA A 10 -19.68 -5.40 14.17
CA ALA A 10 -18.73 -5.47 13.07
C ALA A 10 -17.27 -5.44 13.57
N GLY A 11 -16.95 -4.56 14.51
CA GLY A 11 -15.61 -4.45 15.10
C GLY A 11 -15.20 -5.72 15.85
N CYS A 12 -16.09 -6.26 16.69
CA CYS A 12 -15.84 -7.52 17.39
C CYS A 12 -15.60 -8.67 16.42
N ALA A 13 -16.45 -8.83 15.39
CA ALA A 13 -16.27 -9.88 14.39
C ALA A 13 -14.92 -9.75 13.67
N ALA A 14 -14.53 -8.54 13.24
CA ALA A 14 -13.28 -8.29 12.55
C ALA A 14 -12.05 -8.63 13.42
N VAL A 15 -12.01 -8.13 14.66
CA VAL A 15 -10.88 -8.36 15.57
C VAL A 15 -10.80 -9.84 16.00
N SER A 16 -11.94 -10.47 16.33
CA SER A 16 -11.97 -11.90 16.67
C SER A 16 -11.48 -12.76 15.51
N TYR A 17 -11.87 -12.44 14.26
CA TYR A 17 -11.37 -13.14 13.09
C TYR A 17 -9.86 -12.98 12.93
N LEU A 18 -9.35 -11.75 13.01
CA LEU A 18 -7.92 -11.48 12.86
C LEU A 18 -7.06 -12.16 13.94
N HIS A 19 -7.53 -12.22 15.19
CA HIS A 19 -6.87 -12.98 16.26
C HIS A 19 -6.87 -14.49 16.00
N GLY A 20 -7.95 -15.04 15.43
CA GLY A 20 -8.02 -16.46 15.09
C GLY A 20 -7.24 -16.86 13.83
N HIS A 21 -6.81 -15.90 13.01
CA HIS A 21 -6.21 -16.12 11.69
C HIS A 21 -4.93 -15.30 11.49
N GLU A 22 -3.93 -15.49 12.35
CA GLU A 22 -2.68 -14.73 12.30
C GLU A 22 -1.94 -14.83 10.94
N ALA A 23 -2.15 -15.92 10.18
CA ALA A 23 -1.62 -16.11 8.83
C ALA A 23 -2.01 -14.98 7.86
N VAL A 24 -3.10 -14.24 8.12
CA VAL A 24 -3.49 -13.06 7.34
C VAL A 24 -2.38 -12.00 7.34
N TYR A 25 -1.70 -11.79 8.47
CA TYR A 25 -0.62 -10.81 8.57
C TYR A 25 0.60 -11.23 7.74
N ALA A 26 0.97 -12.51 7.79
CA ALA A 26 2.06 -13.05 6.99
C ALA A 26 1.76 -12.95 5.48
N LYS A 27 0.55 -13.35 5.06
CA LYS A 27 0.09 -13.23 3.66
C LYS A 27 0.19 -11.78 3.16
N ALA A 28 -0.25 -10.82 3.98
CA ALA A 28 -0.22 -9.42 3.59
C ALA A 28 1.22 -8.86 3.51
N ALA A 29 2.09 -9.23 4.45
CA ALA A 29 3.51 -8.85 4.42
C ALA A 29 4.23 -9.44 3.20
N ASP A 30 3.92 -10.69 2.85
CA ASP A 30 4.45 -11.35 1.65
C ASP A 30 3.99 -10.65 0.37
N ALA A 31 2.72 -10.24 0.29
CA ALA A 31 2.20 -9.48 -0.83
C ALA A 31 2.92 -8.13 -1.00
N VAL A 32 3.12 -7.38 0.10
CA VAL A 32 3.91 -6.13 0.07
C VAL A 32 5.35 -6.39 -0.36
N SER A 33 5.97 -7.49 0.10
CA SER A 33 7.32 -7.90 -0.30
C SER A 33 7.41 -8.20 -1.80
N ARG A 34 6.39 -8.85 -2.38
CA ARG A 34 6.31 -9.10 -3.84
C ARG A 34 6.23 -7.77 -4.61
N ILE A 35 5.36 -6.86 -4.20
CA ILE A 35 5.23 -5.53 -4.82
C ILE A 35 6.57 -4.79 -4.76
N ARG A 36 7.22 -4.76 -3.59
CA ARG A 36 8.55 -4.13 -3.44
C ARG A 36 9.58 -4.69 -4.41
N LYS A 37 9.60 -6.01 -4.63
CA LYS A 37 10.53 -6.70 -5.52
C LYS A 37 10.25 -6.46 -7.00
N SER A 38 9.01 -6.10 -7.36
CA SER A 38 8.64 -5.80 -8.75
C SER A 38 9.18 -4.47 -9.26
N ILE A 39 9.53 -3.57 -8.35
CA ILE A 39 9.97 -2.21 -8.66
C ILE A 39 11.43 -2.26 -9.14
N SER A 40 11.68 -1.76 -10.35
CA SER A 40 13.04 -1.43 -10.79
C SER A 40 13.49 -0.17 -10.08
N LEU A 41 14.50 -0.26 -9.19
CA LEU A 41 15.01 0.89 -8.44
C LEU A 41 15.97 1.77 -9.27
N GLU A 42 15.89 1.75 -10.60
CA GLU A 42 16.83 2.46 -11.47
C GLU A 42 16.62 3.99 -11.53
N HIS A 43 15.60 4.55 -10.90
CA HIS A 43 15.39 6.00 -10.88
C HIS A 43 14.96 6.48 -9.50
N ALA A 44 15.80 7.29 -8.84
CA ALA A 44 15.51 8.26 -7.76
C ALA A 44 14.24 8.02 -6.90
N ALA A 45 13.99 6.78 -6.48
CA ALA A 45 12.78 6.41 -5.79
C ALA A 45 13.04 5.40 -4.69
N SER A 46 12.12 5.35 -3.74
CA SER A 46 12.27 4.59 -2.51
C SER A 46 10.95 4.00 -2.06
N PHE A 47 11.03 2.98 -1.22
CA PHE A 47 9.88 2.21 -0.78
C PHE A 47 9.92 2.04 0.74
N ALA A 48 8.84 2.40 1.41
CA ALA A 48 8.63 2.19 2.83
C ALA A 48 7.47 1.22 3.04
N SER A 49 7.57 0.35 4.04
CA SER A 49 6.53 -0.65 4.33
C SER A 49 6.53 -1.11 5.78
N ALA A 50 5.36 -1.48 6.28
CA ALA A 50 5.17 -2.13 7.58
C ALA A 50 3.92 -3.03 7.52
N GLY A 51 4.09 -4.35 7.67
CA GLY A 51 2.99 -5.31 7.55
C GLY A 51 2.29 -5.22 6.19
N SER A 52 0.98 -4.94 6.19
CA SER A 52 0.17 -4.75 4.97
C SER A 52 0.25 -3.33 4.38
N MET A 53 0.96 -2.42 5.05
CA MET A 53 1.11 -1.03 4.64
C MET A 53 2.34 -0.85 3.77
N PHE A 54 2.21 -0.04 2.71
CA PHE A 54 3.35 0.36 1.92
C PHE A 54 3.17 1.72 1.26
N LYS A 55 4.28 2.37 0.92
CA LYS A 55 4.30 3.58 0.14
C LYS A 55 5.57 3.63 -0.72
N TYR A 56 5.36 3.96 -1.98
CA TYR A 56 6.43 4.33 -2.89
C TYR A 56 6.58 5.85 -2.91
N PHE A 57 7.83 6.31 -2.76
CA PHE A 57 8.19 7.72 -2.81
C PHE A 57 9.06 7.99 -4.02
N PHE A 58 8.69 8.99 -4.83
CA PHE A 58 9.55 9.55 -5.87
C PHE A 58 10.63 10.45 -5.22
N ALA A 59 11.49 9.81 -4.43
CA ALA A 59 12.60 10.40 -3.70
C ALA A 59 13.70 9.33 -3.56
N SER A 60 14.97 9.76 -3.64
CA SER A 60 16.14 8.86 -3.61
C SER A 60 16.29 8.04 -2.31
N LYS A 61 15.64 8.46 -1.22
CA LYS A 61 15.62 7.75 0.06
C LYS A 61 14.22 7.77 0.65
N ALA A 62 13.88 6.69 1.36
CA ALA A 62 12.62 6.61 2.08
C ALA A 62 12.60 7.71 3.15
N PRO A 63 11.56 8.56 3.19
CA PRO A 63 11.47 9.62 4.19
C PRO A 63 11.35 9.08 5.61
N GLU A 64 12.16 9.60 6.53
CA GLU A 64 12.09 9.24 7.96
C GLU A 64 11.27 10.24 8.79
N ASN A 65 10.87 11.36 8.18
CA ASN A 65 10.08 12.40 8.83
C ASN A 65 9.27 13.21 7.80
N TYR A 66 8.37 14.05 8.31
CA TYR A 66 7.50 14.89 7.47
C TYR A 66 8.26 15.87 6.56
N ALA A 67 9.37 16.44 7.03
CA ALA A 67 10.14 17.38 6.23
C ALA A 67 10.77 16.68 5.02
N ALA A 68 11.31 15.47 5.20
CA ALA A 68 11.81 14.63 4.12
C ALA A 68 10.69 14.15 3.19
N ALA A 69 9.49 13.85 3.69
CA ALA A 69 8.38 13.42 2.85
C ALA A 69 7.96 14.50 1.84
N LYS A 70 8.04 15.78 2.26
CA LYS A 70 7.74 16.94 1.41
C LYS A 70 8.74 17.18 0.27
N THR A 71 9.91 16.53 0.29
CA THR A 71 10.88 16.65 -0.80
C THR A 71 10.65 15.66 -1.93
N ALA A 72 9.68 14.75 -1.82
CA ALA A 72 9.34 13.82 -2.88
C ALA A 72 8.69 14.52 -4.08
N ASP A 73 8.96 14.01 -5.29
CA ASP A 73 8.41 14.57 -6.52
C ASP A 73 6.91 14.24 -6.65
N THR A 74 6.08 15.20 -6.28
CA THR A 74 4.62 15.10 -6.36
C THR A 74 4.08 15.12 -7.80
N ALA A 75 4.82 15.69 -8.75
CA ALA A 75 4.44 15.69 -10.16
C ALA A 75 4.69 14.31 -10.79
N ALA A 76 5.80 13.67 -10.45
CA ALA A 76 6.06 12.28 -10.81
C ALA A 76 5.02 11.33 -10.19
N PHE A 77 4.68 11.53 -8.90
CA PHE A 77 3.58 10.79 -8.26
C PHE A 77 2.27 10.93 -9.01
N ARG A 78 1.87 12.14 -9.39
CA ARG A 78 0.62 12.36 -10.14
C ARG A 78 0.57 11.55 -11.43
N LYS A 79 1.65 11.57 -12.22
CA LYS A 79 1.74 10.79 -13.47
C LYS A 79 1.61 9.29 -13.20
N PHE A 80 2.27 8.79 -12.16
CA PHE A 80 2.15 7.39 -11.76
C PHE A 80 0.76 7.03 -11.24
N TRP A 81 0.11 7.92 -10.50
CA TRP A 81 -1.26 7.74 -10.03
C TRP A 81 -2.24 7.63 -11.22
N GLU A 82 -2.10 8.50 -12.23
CA GLU A 82 -2.88 8.43 -13.47
C GLU A 82 -2.62 7.11 -14.23
N HIS A 83 -1.35 6.68 -14.30
CA HIS A 83 -0.97 5.39 -14.87
C HIS A 83 -1.63 4.21 -14.13
N ALA A 84 -1.48 4.13 -12.80
CA ALA A 84 -2.07 3.07 -11.99
C ALA A 84 -3.60 3.01 -12.15
N MET A 85 -4.25 4.18 -12.13
CA MET A 85 -5.70 4.28 -12.31
C MET A 85 -6.14 3.78 -13.69
N SER A 86 -5.42 4.11 -14.76
CA SER A 86 -5.71 3.61 -16.11
C SER A 86 -5.53 2.09 -16.27
N HIS A 87 -4.79 1.44 -15.36
CA HIS A 87 -4.61 -0.01 -15.30
C HIS A 87 -5.51 -0.68 -14.26
N GLY A 88 -6.50 0.05 -13.73
CA GLY A 88 -7.47 -0.47 -12.76
C GLY A 88 -6.94 -0.65 -11.34
N VAL A 89 -5.78 -0.06 -11.01
CA VAL A 89 -5.23 -0.05 -9.64
C VAL A 89 -5.49 1.32 -9.02
N PHE A 90 -6.44 1.36 -8.10
CA PHE A 90 -6.71 2.58 -7.32
C PHE A 90 -5.66 2.75 -6.22
N LEU A 91 -4.97 3.88 -6.25
CA LEU A 91 -4.12 4.35 -5.17
C LEU A 91 -4.78 5.57 -4.50
N PRO A 92 -4.59 5.80 -3.20
CA PRO A 92 -5.00 7.04 -2.56
C PRO A 92 -4.40 8.25 -3.32
N PRO A 93 -5.18 9.30 -3.63
CA PRO A 93 -4.80 10.40 -4.52
C PRO A 93 -3.86 11.42 -3.85
N SER A 94 -2.93 10.94 -3.02
CA SER A 94 -2.00 11.76 -2.25
C SER A 94 -0.64 11.08 -2.11
N GLN A 95 0.42 11.82 -2.41
CA GLN A 95 1.81 11.38 -2.18
C GLN A 95 2.11 11.15 -0.69
N TYR A 96 1.26 11.65 0.20
CA TYR A 96 1.43 11.58 1.65
C TYR A 96 0.56 10.51 2.32
N GLU A 97 -0.30 9.82 1.56
CA GLU A 97 -1.14 8.73 2.06
C GLU A 97 -0.52 7.37 1.74
N THR A 98 -0.53 6.47 2.73
CA THR A 98 -0.04 5.09 2.58
C THR A 98 -1.07 4.21 1.87
N ASN A 99 -0.60 3.17 1.21
CA ASN A 99 -1.45 2.11 0.68
C ASN A 99 -1.66 1.04 1.76
N PHE A 100 -2.80 0.34 1.69
CA PHE A 100 -3.14 -0.80 2.54
C PHE A 100 -3.58 -1.98 1.68
N LEU A 101 -2.98 -3.15 1.90
CA LEU A 101 -3.54 -4.40 1.39
C LEU A 101 -4.54 -4.99 2.40
N SER A 102 -5.62 -5.55 1.89
CA SER A 102 -6.63 -6.27 2.67
C SER A 102 -6.48 -7.79 2.49
N PHE A 103 -7.10 -8.57 3.36
CA PHE A 103 -7.11 -10.04 3.23
C PHE A 103 -7.77 -10.53 1.93
N ALA A 104 -8.64 -9.70 1.35
CA ALA A 104 -9.39 -10.00 0.13
C ALA A 104 -8.53 -9.94 -1.12
N HIS A 105 -7.36 -9.27 -1.09
CA HIS A 105 -6.44 -9.28 -2.22
C HIS A 105 -5.90 -10.69 -2.42
N ASP A 106 -6.16 -11.23 -3.60
CA ASP A 106 -5.68 -12.55 -4.02
C ASP A 106 -4.34 -12.45 -4.76
N LYS A 107 -3.92 -13.55 -5.39
CA LYS A 107 -2.63 -13.60 -6.06
C LYS A 107 -2.65 -12.75 -7.32
N GLU A 108 -3.76 -12.77 -8.05
CA GLU A 108 -4.02 -12.07 -9.29
C GLU A 108 -4.07 -10.55 -9.06
N ASP A 109 -4.69 -10.10 -7.97
CA ASP A 109 -4.67 -8.70 -7.53
C ASP A 109 -3.24 -8.22 -7.27
N VAL A 110 -2.44 -9.01 -6.53
CA VAL A 110 -1.05 -8.68 -6.23
C VAL A 110 -0.19 -8.67 -7.49
N GLU A 111 -0.45 -9.56 -8.44
CA GLU A 111 0.24 -9.59 -9.74
C GLU A 111 -0.07 -8.35 -10.57
N ARG A 112 -1.33 -7.94 -10.67
CA ARG A 112 -1.71 -6.69 -11.34
C ARG A 112 -1.05 -5.47 -10.71
N ILE A 113 -0.97 -5.42 -9.37
CA ILE A 113 -0.25 -4.35 -8.67
C ILE A 113 1.23 -4.39 -9.03
N CYS A 114 1.87 -5.57 -8.99
CA CYS A 114 3.29 -5.71 -9.37
C CYS A 114 3.56 -5.25 -10.81
N GLU A 115 2.68 -5.56 -11.77
CA GLU A 115 2.83 -5.11 -13.17
C GLU A 115 2.83 -3.57 -13.26
N VAL A 116 1.88 -2.91 -12.60
CA VAL A 116 1.81 -1.43 -12.54
C VAL A 116 3.08 -0.83 -11.93
N TYR A 117 3.60 -1.44 -10.87
CA TYR A 117 4.81 -0.98 -10.19
C TYR A 117 6.11 -1.33 -10.93
N ALA A 118 6.10 -2.33 -11.82
CA ALA A 118 7.24 -2.73 -12.64
C ALA A 118 7.43 -1.84 -13.89
N CYS A 119 6.39 -1.13 -14.32
CA CYS A 119 6.43 -0.17 -15.43
C CYS A 119 6.99 1.22 -15.05
N LEU A 120 7.37 1.40 -13.78
CA LEU A 120 8.09 2.58 -13.27
C LEU A 120 9.55 2.61 -13.73
#